data_AF-A0A6F8U8E8-F1
#
_entry.id   AF-A0A6F8U8E8-F1
#
_cell.length_a   1.000
_cell.length_b   1.000
_cell.length_c   1.000
_cell.angle_alpha   90.00
_cell.angle_beta   90.00
_cell.angle_gamma   90.00
#
_symmetry.space_group_name_H-M   'P 1'
#
loop_
_entity.id
_entity.type
_entity.pdbx_description
1 polymer ?
#
loop_
_entity_poly.entity_id
_entity_poly.type
_entity_poly.pdbx_seq_one_letter_code
_entity_poly.pdbx_strand_id
1 'polypeptide(L)' 'MIDERLRACGWHVQGKDALDFNAELGIAVCEYQTSTGPSDYVPKVTKRKQHGA' A
#
# COMPACT_ATOMS: atom_id res chain seq x y z
N MET A 1 6.80 -9.75 -12.38
CA MET A 1 7.28 -8.82 -11.32
C MET A 1 6.40 -8.96 -10.08
N ILE A 2 6.81 -8.52 -8.89
CA ILE A 2 5.98 -8.61 -7.66
C ILE A 2 4.78 -7.64 -7.70
N ASP A 3 4.91 -6.50 -8.39
CA ASP A 3 3.83 -5.53 -8.57
C ASP A 3 2.58 -6.13 -9.23
N GLU A 4 2.77 -6.94 -10.27
CA GLU A 4 1.68 -7.60 -11.00
C GLU A 4 0.91 -8.56 -10.10
N ARG A 5 1.62 -9.26 -9.20
CA ARG A 5 1.02 -10.18 -8.23
C ARG A 5 0.25 -9.43 -7.16
N LEU A 6 0.79 -8.31 -6.67
CA LEU A 6 0.10 -7.44 -5.70
C LEU A 6 -1.20 -6.88 -6.30
N ARG A 7 -1.14 -6.36 -7.53
CA ARG A 7 -2.32 -5.87 -8.26
C ARG A 7 -3.35 -6.96 -8.50
N ALA A 8 -2.92 -8.17 -8.88
CA ALA A 8 -3.82 -9.32 -9.05
C ALA A 8 -4.53 -9.73 -7.75
N CYS A 9 -3.89 -9.49 -6.60
CA CYS A 9 -4.47 -9.69 -5.27
C CYS A 9 -5.33 -8.51 -4.77
N GLY A 10 -5.55 -7.48 -5.59
CA GLY A 10 -6.35 -6.31 -5.24
C GLY A 10 -5.62 -5.26 -4.42
N TRP A 11 -4.29 -5.20 -4.47
CA TRP A 11 -3.49 -4.16 -3.84
C TRP A 11 -3.22 -3.01 -4.79
N HIS A 12 -3.37 -1.79 -4.29
CA HIS A 12 -2.97 -0.58 -4.98
C HIS A 12 -1.47 -0.31 -4.77
N VAL A 13 -0.67 -0.49 -5.83
CA VAL A 13 0.79 -0.31 -5.77
C VAL A 13 1.18 1.12 -6.12
N GLN A 14 1.89 1.81 -5.23
CA GLN A 14 2.33 3.20 -5.39
C GLN A 14 3.84 3.32 -5.17
N GLY A 15 4.48 4.26 -5.87
CA GLY A 15 5.85 4.69 -5.55
C GLY A 15 5.86 5.72 -4.42
N LYS A 16 6.99 5.87 -3.73
CA LYS A 16 7.18 6.85 -2.64
C LYS A 16 6.79 8.30 -3.00
N ASP A 17 6.98 8.69 -4.26
CA ASP A 17 6.73 10.06 -4.74
C ASP A 17 5.25 10.35 -5.04
N ALA A 18 4.41 9.31 -5.08
CA ALA A 18 2.99 9.41 -5.43
C ALA A 18 2.07 8.91 -4.30
N LEU A 19 2.54 8.98 -3.06
CA LEU A 19 1.91 8.32 -1.91
C LEU A 19 0.59 8.98 -1.47
N ASP A 20 -0.53 8.34 -1.77
CA ASP A 20 -1.85 8.64 -1.21
C ASP A 20 -2.39 7.44 -0.40
N PHE A 21 -2.40 7.61 0.92
CA PHE A 21 -2.93 6.59 1.84
C PHE A 21 -4.46 6.44 1.83
N ASN A 22 -5.17 7.30 1.10
CA ASN A 22 -6.61 7.24 0.94
C ASN A 22 -7.05 6.66 -0.41
N ALA A 23 -6.10 6.32 -1.30
CA ALA A 23 -6.40 5.81 -2.63
C ALA A 23 -7.25 4.53 -2.58
N GLU A 24 -6.90 3.57 -1.71
CA GLU A 24 -7.62 2.30 -1.55
C GLU A 24 -7.49 1.72 -0.13
N LEU A 25 -8.27 0.66 0.13
CA LEU A 25 -8.24 -0.05 1.42
C LEU A 25 -6.91 -0.78 1.66
N GLY A 26 -6.32 -1.35 0.61
CA GLY A 26 -5.05 -2.07 0.63
C GLY A 26 -4.04 -1.41 -0.30
N ILE A 27 -2.95 -0.88 0.26
CA ILE A 27 -1.92 -0.14 -0.46
C ILE A 27 -0.57 -0.81 -0.23
N ALA A 28 0.20 -1.00 -1.30
CA ALA A 28 1.58 -1.44 -1.25
C ALA A 28 2.49 -0.31 -1.77
N VAL A 29 3.43 0.14 -0.95
CA VAL A 29 4.34 1.25 -1.33
C VAL A 29 5.70 0.68 -1.69
N CYS A 30 6.18 0.93 -2.91
CA CYS A 30 7.47 0.48 -3.41
C CYS A 30 8.59 1.45 -3.00
N GLU A 31 9.78 0.90 -2.69
CA GLU A 31 11.01 1.64 -2.34
C GLU A 31 10.82 2.68 -1.23
N TYR A 32 10.08 2.30 -0.19
CA TYR A 32 9.78 3.20 0.91
C TYR A 32 10.99 3.33 1.85
N GLN A 33 11.43 4.57 2.10
CA GLN A 33 12.51 4.84 3.06
C GLN A 33 11.96 4.74 4.49
N THR A 34 12.53 3.84 5.29
CA THR A 34 12.20 3.71 6.72
C THR A 34 13.32 4.30 7.58
N SER A 35 13.07 4.49 8.89
CA SER A 35 14.09 4.94 9.84
C SER A 35 15.26 3.96 9.99
N THR A 36 15.09 2.70 9.58
CA THR A 36 16.12 1.64 9.62
C THR A 36 16.73 1.34 8.26
N GLY A 37 16.33 2.05 7.19
CA GLY A 37 16.83 1.85 5.82
C GLY A 37 15.73 1.66 4.78
N PRO A 38 16.09 1.48 3.50
CA PRO A 38 15.13 1.33 2.41
C PRO A 38 14.42 -0.04 2.47
N SER A 39 13.14 -0.06 2.16
CA SER A 39 12.32 -1.28 2.05
C SER A 39 11.74 -1.41 0.65
N ASP A 40 11.81 -2.61 0.06
CA ASP A 40 11.28 -2.87 -1.27
C ASP A 40 9.76 -2.66 -1.33
N TYR A 41 9.02 -3.12 -0.31
CA TYR A 41 7.57 -2.89 -0.21
C TYR A 41 7.10 -2.72 1.24
N VAL A 42 6.24 -1.73 1.48
CA VAL A 42 5.54 -1.54 2.75
C VAL A 42 4.03 -1.64 2.54
N PRO A 43 3.38 -2.75 2.96
CA PRO A 43 1.94 -2.91 2.88
C PRO A 43 1.21 -2.17 4.01
N LYS A 44 0.12 -1.50 3.67
CA LYS A 44 -0.79 -0.83 4.61
C LYS A 44 -2.23 -1.19 4.30
N VAL A 45 -2.99 -1.53 5.34
CA VAL A 45 -4.43 -1.79 5.24
C VAL A 45 -5.16 -0.84 6.19
N THR A 46 -6.17 -0.15 5.68
CA THR A 46 -7.05 0.70 6.49
C THR A 46 -8.31 -0.08 6.89
N LYS A 47 -8.93 0.26 8.03
CA LYS A 47 -10.18 -0.37 8.46
C LYS A 47 -11.35 0.38 7.81
N ARG A 48 -12.28 -0.34 7.16
CA ARG A 48 -13.58 0.25 6.82
C ARG A 48 -14.35 0.56 8.11
N LYS A 49 -14.79 1.80 8.28
CA LYS A 49 -15.72 2.16 9.36
C LYS A 49 -17.01 1.38 9.11
N GLN A 50 -17.33 0.47 10.02
CA GLN A 50 -18.61 -0.23 10.02
C GLN A 50 -19.62 0.76 10.62
N HIS A 51 -20.47 1.38 9.78
CA HIS A 51 -21.67 2.01 10.31
C HIS A 51 -22.63 0.88 10.67
N GLY A 52 -22.75 0.59 11.97
CA GLY A 52 -23.80 -0.27 12.49
C GLY A 52 -25.15 0.40 12.25
N ALA A 53 -26.09 -0.38 11.73
CA ALA A 53 -27.49 -0.02 11.54
C ALA A 53 -28.20 0.23 12.89
#